data_AF-A0A8S9E0J2-F1
#
_entry.id   AF-A0A8S9E0J2-F1
#
_cell.length_a   1.000
_cell.length_b   1.000
_cell.length_c   1.000
_cell.angle_alpha   90.00
_cell.angle_beta   90.00
_cell.angle_gamma   90.00
#
_symmetry.space_group_name_H-M   'P 1'
#
loop_
_entity.id
_entity.type
_entity.pdbx_description
1 polymer ?
#
loop_
_entity_poly.entity_id
_entity_poly.type
_entity_poly.pdbx_seq_one_letter_code
_entity_poly.pdbx_strand_id
1 'polypeptide(L)'
;MIDPLLTLSFNVHAQKGTYALLLGSGVSRSASIPTGWEITLNLVSKLAHLHEEDCEGDEAGWYLEKFKKEPDYSELLATIAPTSAAQQQLLKQYFEPSDEEREEGKKLPTVAHKAIAQLVATGHIRVIVTTNFDRLIENALEGEGIAPIVIASPDAAKGAPPLAHSKCTVIKVHGDYLDHRIKNSLEALSKYAPPMNRLLDQIFDEYGLICCGWSADYDLALRKALERSKTRRYPMYWTGRSDPGGQAKKLISLHSADFIKIKDADGFFPTLLEKVGALEEFDRPHPVTTQAAVVTLKRYLSEEKYRIRLRDFLVAEAGQAGSAIDTAFSHMEGVAPDKHSVGDLMLRLEASCEKLIHIFANGSFFARPSQARSFFDAFHLIIGKAVSTGGYQVWTNIRRYPALLLVYAAGIAAVVSENYSVLHEIASRPSFIKHDDDKSVVAPVRIYTHNVMDRDHARKLIEGMAQKYTPVSDYLSRRLRDPLRILIPDDTQYERAFDDFEYLWCLLHVDAEKELGRSDIWTPYGAFIWKHKERDVDWLAMQARNAIGKSDKSWPPLGGGLFGGSLERLSAVLEEAEPKLKSISEKMR
;
A
#
# COMPACT_ATOMS: atom_id res chain seq x y z
N MET A 1 33.37 3.81 -6.25
CA MET A 1 32.62 2.55 -6.42
C MET A 1 31.32 2.73 -5.66
N ILE A 2 30.17 2.46 -6.28
CA ILE A 2 28.86 2.62 -5.63
C ILE A 2 28.72 1.52 -4.57
N ASP A 3 28.11 1.82 -3.43
CA ASP A 3 27.84 0.86 -2.37
C ASP A 3 27.01 -0.33 -2.92
N PRO A 4 27.48 -1.59 -2.78
CA PRO A 4 26.74 -2.77 -3.20
C PRO A 4 25.33 -2.87 -2.62
N LEU A 5 25.11 -2.41 -1.38
CA LEU A 5 23.78 -2.40 -0.76
C LEU A 5 22.84 -1.43 -1.48
N LEU A 6 23.31 -0.24 -1.85
CA LEU A 6 22.52 0.70 -2.63
C LEU A 6 22.17 0.12 -4.01
N THR A 7 23.13 -0.53 -4.66
CA THR A 7 22.92 -1.18 -5.96
C THR A 7 21.86 -2.28 -5.85
N LEU A 8 21.94 -3.11 -4.80
CA LEU A 8 20.91 -4.10 -4.47
C LEU A 8 19.53 -3.44 -4.27
N SER A 9 19.44 -2.38 -3.47
CA SER A 9 18.15 -1.69 -3.23
C SER A 9 17.52 -1.17 -4.52
N PHE A 10 18.31 -0.55 -5.42
CA PHE A 10 17.81 -0.10 -6.72
C PHE A 10 17.28 -1.25 -7.58
N ASN A 11 18.00 -2.37 -7.63
CA ASN A 11 17.58 -3.52 -8.45
C ASN A 11 16.33 -4.20 -7.89
N VAL A 12 16.23 -4.38 -6.57
CA VAL A 12 15.04 -4.97 -5.92
C VAL A 12 13.81 -4.08 -6.14
N HIS A 13 13.99 -2.76 -6.04
CA HIS A 13 12.92 -1.79 -6.30
C HIS A 13 12.48 -1.78 -7.77
N ALA A 14 13.42 -1.66 -8.71
CA ALA A 14 13.11 -1.55 -10.14
C ALA A 14 12.51 -2.83 -10.74
N GLN A 15 12.76 -3.99 -10.12
CA GLN A 15 12.36 -5.29 -10.64
C GLN A 15 11.60 -6.09 -9.57
N LYS A 16 10.40 -5.63 -9.23
CA LYS A 16 9.57 -6.26 -8.19
C LYS A 16 9.30 -7.73 -8.50
N GLY A 17 9.63 -8.60 -7.56
CA GLY A 17 9.33 -10.03 -7.62
C GLY A 17 10.30 -10.84 -8.47
N THR A 18 11.40 -10.25 -8.98
CA THR A 18 12.44 -10.97 -9.73
C THR A 18 13.57 -11.48 -8.85
N TYR A 19 13.62 -11.08 -7.57
CA TYR A 19 14.62 -11.56 -6.62
C TYR A 19 14.06 -12.67 -5.72
N ALA A 20 14.88 -13.69 -5.54
CA ALA A 20 14.70 -14.77 -4.58
C ALA A 20 15.69 -14.61 -3.41
N LEU A 21 15.28 -15.08 -2.24
CA LEU A 21 16.16 -15.15 -1.07
C LEU A 21 16.70 -16.56 -0.89
N LEU A 22 17.97 -16.69 -0.52
CA LEU A 22 18.56 -17.92 0.02
C LEU A 22 18.96 -17.69 1.47
N LEU A 23 18.17 -18.24 2.40
CA LEU A 23 18.32 -18.01 3.84
C LEU A 23 18.92 -19.23 4.52
N GLY A 24 19.99 -19.01 5.27
CA GLY A 24 20.59 -20.03 6.14
C GLY A 24 20.33 -19.79 7.62
N SER A 25 20.88 -20.67 8.47
CA SER A 25 20.63 -20.68 9.91
C SER A 25 21.12 -19.41 10.62
N GLY A 26 22.06 -18.68 10.01
CA GLY A 26 22.51 -17.40 10.53
C GLY A 26 21.43 -16.33 10.61
N VAL A 27 20.31 -16.46 9.87
CA VAL A 27 19.17 -15.53 9.94
C VAL A 27 18.34 -15.75 11.21
N SER A 28 18.25 -16.98 11.70
CA SER A 28 17.46 -17.34 12.91
C SER A 28 18.26 -17.20 14.21
N ARG A 29 19.57 -16.95 14.15
CA ARG A 29 20.45 -16.93 15.34
C ARG A 29 20.06 -15.89 16.38
N SER A 30 19.64 -14.69 15.96
CA SER A 30 19.18 -13.63 16.88
C SER A 30 17.83 -13.95 17.53
N ALA A 31 17.05 -14.87 16.94
CA ALA A 31 15.85 -15.44 17.56
C ALA A 31 16.19 -16.45 18.68
N SER A 32 17.47 -16.60 19.06
CA SER A 32 17.94 -17.66 19.96
C SER A 32 17.71 -19.09 19.42
N ILE A 33 17.62 -19.23 18.09
CA ILE A 33 17.65 -20.54 17.44
C ILE A 33 19.12 -20.89 17.18
N PRO A 34 19.65 -21.98 17.77
CA PRO A 34 21.03 -22.37 17.56
C PRO A 34 21.25 -22.82 16.11
N THR A 35 22.41 -22.49 15.56
CA THR A 35 22.90 -23.03 14.29
C THR A 35 23.14 -24.54 14.42
N GLY A 36 23.21 -25.26 13.29
CA GLY A 36 23.49 -26.71 13.31
C GLY A 36 24.80 -27.05 14.02
N TRP A 37 25.81 -26.19 13.92
CA TRP A 37 27.06 -26.35 14.67
C TRP A 37 26.88 -26.16 16.18
N GLU A 38 26.15 -25.12 16.60
CA GLU A 38 25.85 -24.90 18.03
C GLU A 38 25.01 -26.04 18.63
N ILE A 39 24.08 -26.63 17.86
CA ILE A 39 23.37 -27.85 18.28
C ILE A 39 24.35 -29.02 18.43
N THR A 40 25.29 -29.17 17.50
CA THR A 40 26.31 -30.23 17.56
C THR A 40 27.13 -30.11 18.85
N LEU A 41 27.67 -28.92 19.15
CA LEU A 41 28.44 -28.69 20.37
C LEU A 41 27.59 -28.93 21.64
N ASN A 42 26.31 -28.53 21.65
CA ASN A 42 25.43 -28.80 22.79
C ASN A 42 25.19 -30.31 23.01
N LEU A 43 25.03 -31.08 21.93
CA LEU A 43 24.89 -32.53 22.01
C LEU A 43 26.19 -33.20 22.49
N VAL A 44 27.35 -32.70 22.04
CA VAL A 44 28.66 -33.17 22.53
C VAL A 44 28.82 -32.88 24.02
N SER A 45 28.49 -31.68 24.48
CA SER A 45 28.52 -31.31 25.90
C SER A 45 27.63 -32.21 26.75
N LYS A 46 26.40 -32.51 26.29
CA LYS A 46 25.51 -33.48 26.96
C LYS A 46 26.12 -34.88 27.00
N LEU A 47 26.78 -35.30 25.92
CA LEU A 47 27.43 -36.60 25.82
C LEU A 47 28.62 -36.69 26.79
N ALA A 48 29.44 -35.64 26.89
CA ALA A 48 30.53 -35.56 27.86
C ALA A 48 30.02 -35.62 29.31
N HIS A 49 28.96 -34.87 29.61
CA HIS A 49 28.32 -34.91 30.93
C HIS A 49 27.82 -36.31 31.31
N LEU A 50 27.24 -37.05 30.36
CA LEU A 50 26.83 -38.45 30.57
C LEU A 50 28.02 -39.41 30.77
N HIS A 51 29.22 -39.01 30.32
CA HIS A 51 30.47 -39.70 30.61
C HIS A 51 31.15 -39.22 31.90
N GLU A 52 30.49 -38.36 32.68
CA GLU A 52 31.04 -37.72 33.89
C GLU A 52 32.33 -36.93 33.61
N GLU A 53 32.48 -36.41 32.39
CA GLU A 53 33.61 -35.59 31.94
C GLU A 53 33.15 -34.15 31.63
N ASP A 54 34.08 -33.20 31.70
CA ASP A 54 33.86 -31.80 31.34
C ASP A 54 34.64 -31.48 30.06
N CYS A 55 34.01 -30.75 29.14
CA CYS A 55 34.64 -30.30 27.90
C CYS A 55 35.50 -29.05 28.10
N GLU A 56 35.45 -28.38 29.27
CA GLU A 56 36.20 -27.15 29.60
C GLU A 56 36.03 -26.01 28.57
N GLY A 57 34.92 -26.02 27.81
CA GLY A 57 34.62 -25.04 26.76
C GLY A 57 35.24 -25.34 25.39
N ASP A 58 35.86 -26.50 25.19
CA ASP A 58 36.29 -27.02 23.88
C ASP A 58 35.58 -28.36 23.56
N GLU A 59 34.28 -28.30 23.27
CA GLU A 59 33.50 -29.50 22.97
C GLU A 59 34.02 -30.21 21.71
N ALA A 60 34.49 -29.47 20.70
CA ALA A 60 35.01 -30.06 19.47
C ALA A 60 36.34 -30.80 19.70
N GLY A 61 37.27 -30.20 20.47
CA GLY A 61 38.52 -30.82 20.86
C GLY A 61 38.30 -32.06 21.72
N TRP A 62 37.41 -32.00 22.71
CA TRP A 62 37.05 -33.15 23.55
C TRP A 62 36.54 -34.33 22.72
N TYR A 63 35.62 -34.07 21.77
CA TYR A 63 35.08 -35.11 20.90
C TYR A 63 36.16 -35.73 20.01
N LEU A 64 37.06 -34.90 19.45
CA LEU A 64 38.18 -35.34 18.63
C LEU A 64 39.17 -36.20 19.44
N GLU A 65 39.48 -35.81 20.67
CA GLU A 65 40.38 -36.57 21.53
C GLU A 65 39.82 -37.93 21.90
N LYS A 66 38.52 -37.98 22.23
CA LYS A 66 37.86 -39.20 22.71
C LYS A 66 37.50 -40.18 21.59
N PHE A 67 36.92 -39.67 20.50
CA PHE A 67 36.42 -40.49 19.38
C PHE A 67 37.37 -40.53 18.18
N LYS A 68 38.50 -39.80 18.23
CA LYS A 68 39.51 -39.71 17.15
C LYS A 68 38.93 -39.24 15.81
N LYS A 69 37.84 -38.47 15.88
CA LYS A 69 37.10 -37.94 14.74
C LYS A 69 36.47 -36.61 15.10
N GLU A 70 36.39 -35.67 14.16
CA GLU A 70 35.67 -34.41 14.36
C GLU A 70 34.16 -34.66 14.54
N PRO A 71 33.47 -33.86 15.38
CA PRO A 71 32.04 -34.01 15.59
C PRO A 71 31.27 -33.62 14.32
N ASP A 72 30.41 -34.53 13.86
CA ASP A 72 29.51 -34.32 12.74
C ASP A 72 28.05 -34.33 13.21
N TYR A 73 27.30 -33.31 12.80
CA TYR A 73 25.90 -33.12 13.21
C TYR A 73 25.03 -34.35 12.90
N SER A 74 25.14 -34.87 11.68
CA SER A 74 24.31 -35.98 11.20
C SER A 74 24.63 -37.29 11.90
N GLU A 75 25.92 -37.59 12.07
CA GLU A 75 26.36 -38.81 12.75
C GLU A 75 26.00 -38.80 14.24
N LEU A 76 26.19 -37.65 14.90
CA LEU A 76 25.88 -37.50 16.31
C LEU A 76 24.37 -37.63 16.56
N LEU A 77 23.53 -37.00 15.73
CA LEU A 77 22.07 -37.16 15.79
C LEU A 77 21.62 -38.60 15.53
N ALA A 78 22.20 -39.29 14.54
CA ALA A 78 21.85 -40.67 14.25
C ALA A 78 22.24 -41.62 15.40
N THR A 79 23.32 -41.29 16.13
CA THR A 79 23.78 -42.08 17.27
C THR A 79 22.93 -41.84 18.52
N ILE A 80 22.62 -40.58 18.83
CA ILE A 80 21.84 -40.20 20.02
C ILE A 80 20.35 -40.51 19.85
N ALA A 81 19.82 -40.32 18.64
CA ALA A 81 18.43 -40.51 18.29
C ALA A 81 18.31 -41.34 17.00
N PRO A 82 18.28 -42.69 17.11
CA PRO A 82 18.36 -43.58 15.95
C PRO A 82 17.09 -43.63 15.10
N THR A 83 15.96 -43.10 15.59
CA THR A 83 14.68 -43.07 14.84
C THR A 83 14.29 -41.64 14.49
N SER A 84 13.60 -41.45 13.36
CA SER A 84 13.15 -40.12 12.91
C SER A 84 12.25 -39.41 13.94
N ALA A 85 11.41 -40.17 14.66
CA ALA A 85 10.57 -39.62 15.72
C ALA A 85 11.39 -39.12 16.91
N ALA A 86 12.44 -39.85 17.32
CA ALA A 86 13.33 -39.42 18.39
C ALA A 86 14.15 -38.19 17.98
N GLN A 87 14.61 -38.13 16.73
CA GLN A 87 15.31 -36.94 16.19
C GLN A 87 14.39 -35.72 16.19
N GLN A 88 13.15 -35.88 15.72
CA GLN A 88 12.16 -34.83 15.71
C GLN A 88 11.90 -34.30 17.13
N GLN A 89 11.68 -35.17 18.09
CA GLN A 89 11.43 -34.78 19.47
C GLN A 89 12.64 -34.08 20.10
N LEU A 90 13.86 -34.57 19.83
CA LEU A 90 15.10 -33.95 20.29
C LEU A 90 15.32 -32.57 19.66
N LEU A 91 14.96 -32.38 18.38
CA LEU A 91 15.16 -31.13 17.67
C LEU A 91 14.08 -30.10 17.99
N LYS A 92 12.85 -30.54 18.26
CA LYS A 92 11.70 -29.70 18.59
C LYS A 92 12.01 -28.71 19.72
N GLN A 93 12.73 -29.14 20.76
CA GLN A 93 13.10 -28.28 21.90
C GLN A 93 13.99 -27.08 21.52
N TYR A 94 14.73 -27.16 20.42
CA TYR A 94 15.59 -26.06 19.95
C TYR A 94 14.83 -25.05 19.10
N PHE A 95 13.68 -25.44 18.52
CA PHE A 95 12.93 -24.60 17.58
C PHE A 95 11.63 -24.03 18.16
N GLU A 96 10.96 -24.75 19.05
CA GLU A 96 9.72 -24.28 19.67
C GLU A 96 10.02 -23.52 20.98
N PRO A 97 9.41 -22.34 21.19
CA PRO A 97 9.50 -21.63 22.46
C PRO A 97 8.68 -22.32 23.54
N SER A 98 9.25 -22.39 24.75
CA SER A 98 8.47 -22.53 25.99
C SER A 98 7.63 -21.27 26.26
N ASP A 99 6.70 -21.34 27.21
CA ASP A 99 5.90 -20.17 27.60
C ASP A 99 6.78 -19.02 28.12
N GLU A 100 7.80 -19.34 28.94
CA GLU A 100 8.79 -18.37 29.43
C GLU A 100 9.63 -17.76 28.28
N GLU A 101 10.13 -18.59 27.36
CA GLU A 101 10.88 -18.11 26.20
C GLU A 101 10.03 -17.20 25.30
N ARG A 102 8.73 -17.49 25.18
CA ARG A 102 7.79 -16.66 24.41
C ARG A 102 7.57 -15.30 25.06
N GLU A 103 7.44 -15.23 26.38
CA GLU A 103 7.33 -13.97 27.13
C GLU A 103 8.61 -13.13 26.98
N GLU A 104 9.78 -13.77 26.92
CA GLU A 104 11.07 -13.13 26.66
C GLU A 104 11.32 -12.79 25.17
N GLY A 105 10.41 -13.18 24.28
CA GLY A 105 10.53 -12.92 22.83
C GLY A 105 11.52 -13.84 22.09
N LYS A 106 11.96 -14.94 22.70
CA LYS A 106 12.86 -15.94 22.10
C LYS A 106 12.09 -16.89 21.18
N LYS A 107 12.79 -17.40 20.16
CA LYS A 107 12.27 -18.31 19.12
C LYS A 107 11.00 -17.78 18.45
N LEU A 108 10.89 -16.45 18.36
CA LEU A 108 9.87 -15.72 17.62
C LEU A 108 10.50 -15.02 16.41
N PRO A 109 9.70 -14.65 15.39
CA PRO A 109 10.24 -13.97 14.22
C PRO A 109 10.94 -12.66 14.58
N THR A 110 12.21 -12.56 14.19
CA THR A 110 13.04 -11.37 14.45
C THR A 110 12.67 -10.22 13.52
N VAL A 111 13.31 -9.07 13.72
CA VAL A 111 13.15 -7.91 12.82
C VAL A 111 13.57 -8.23 11.38
N ALA A 112 14.57 -9.11 11.16
CA ALA A 112 14.90 -9.60 9.83
C ALA A 112 13.73 -10.35 9.17
N HIS A 113 13.11 -11.29 9.90
CA HIS A 113 11.99 -12.07 9.38
C HIS A 113 10.79 -11.18 9.02
N LYS A 114 10.47 -10.23 9.90
CA LYS A 114 9.40 -9.23 9.67
C LYS A 114 9.71 -8.35 8.47
N ALA A 115 10.94 -7.86 8.33
CA ALA A 115 11.35 -7.05 7.19
C ALA A 115 11.28 -7.84 5.87
N ILE A 116 11.66 -9.12 5.87
CA ILE A 116 11.47 -10.00 4.71
C ILE A 116 9.98 -10.17 4.39
N ALA A 117 9.14 -10.41 5.40
CA ALA A 117 7.70 -10.55 5.19
C ALA A 117 7.09 -9.29 4.58
N GLN A 118 7.55 -8.10 4.99
CA GLN A 118 7.14 -6.81 4.42
C GLN A 118 7.64 -6.60 2.97
N LEU A 119 8.86 -7.03 2.66
CA LEU A 119 9.37 -7.06 1.28
C LEU A 119 8.53 -8.00 0.39
N VAL A 120 8.00 -9.09 0.94
CA VAL A 120 7.06 -9.97 0.24
C VAL A 120 5.68 -9.33 0.11
N ALA A 121 5.17 -8.69 1.17
CA ALA A 121 3.87 -8.01 1.17
C ALA A 121 3.77 -6.93 0.09
N THR A 122 4.87 -6.18 -0.09
CA THR A 122 5.03 -5.12 -1.10
C THR A 122 5.37 -5.66 -2.50
N GLY A 123 5.52 -6.98 -2.64
CA GLY A 123 5.72 -7.68 -3.91
C GLY A 123 7.15 -7.68 -4.44
N HIS A 124 8.12 -7.20 -3.66
CA HIS A 124 9.54 -7.16 -4.06
C HIS A 124 10.18 -8.55 -4.07
N ILE A 125 9.80 -9.41 -3.13
CA ILE A 125 10.28 -10.79 -3.02
C ILE A 125 9.09 -11.75 -3.16
N ARG A 126 9.28 -12.84 -3.91
CA ARG A 126 8.23 -13.87 -4.12
C ARG A 126 8.69 -15.29 -3.82
N VAL A 127 10.00 -15.51 -3.77
CA VAL A 127 10.59 -16.85 -3.60
C VAL A 127 11.61 -16.80 -2.48
N ILE A 128 11.46 -17.70 -1.52
CA ILE A 128 12.38 -17.85 -0.40
C ILE A 128 12.83 -19.30 -0.38
N VAL A 129 14.11 -19.55 -0.61
CA VAL A 129 14.77 -20.84 -0.40
C VAL A 129 15.42 -20.78 0.97
N THR A 130 15.18 -21.77 1.82
CA THR A 130 15.77 -21.81 3.17
C THR A 130 16.30 -23.18 3.51
N THR A 131 17.46 -23.21 4.18
CA THR A 131 18.00 -24.43 4.81
C THR A 131 17.47 -24.62 6.23
N ASN A 132 16.68 -23.68 6.74
CA ASN A 132 16.22 -23.70 8.12
C ASN A 132 15.00 -24.61 8.28
N PHE A 133 14.97 -25.30 9.42
CA PHE A 133 13.85 -26.14 9.79
C PHE A 133 12.76 -25.38 10.55
N ASP A 134 13.11 -24.28 11.22
CA ASP A 134 12.17 -23.46 11.99
C ASP A 134 11.02 -22.91 11.13
N ARG A 135 9.99 -22.37 11.80
CA ARG A 135 8.82 -21.75 11.15
C ARG A 135 8.80 -20.22 11.23
N LEU A 136 9.94 -19.59 11.49
CA LEU A 136 9.97 -18.15 11.80
C LEU A 136 9.59 -17.30 10.59
N ILE A 137 10.01 -17.70 9.39
CA ILE A 137 9.67 -16.95 8.18
C ILE A 137 8.19 -17.13 7.80
N GLU A 138 7.65 -18.33 7.96
CA GLU A 138 6.23 -18.62 7.73
C GLU A 138 5.37 -17.82 8.70
N ASN A 139 5.72 -17.82 10.00
CA ASN A 139 5.01 -17.06 11.02
C ASN A 139 5.08 -15.55 10.77
N ALA A 140 6.22 -15.03 10.27
CA ALA A 140 6.34 -13.62 9.89
C ALA A 140 5.44 -13.27 8.71
N LEU A 141 5.38 -14.14 7.69
CA LEU A 141 4.52 -13.96 6.52
C LEU A 141 3.03 -14.01 6.90
N GLU A 142 2.64 -14.97 7.74
CA GLU A 142 1.27 -15.06 8.27
C GLU A 142 0.90 -13.80 9.08
N GLY A 143 1.83 -13.26 9.86
CA GLY A 143 1.67 -12.01 10.60
C GLY A 143 1.41 -10.77 9.71
N GLU A 144 1.91 -10.78 8.47
CA GLU A 144 1.65 -9.76 7.45
C GLU A 144 0.43 -10.13 6.55
N GLY A 145 -0.35 -11.14 6.92
CA GLY A 145 -1.55 -11.57 6.19
C GLY A 145 -1.27 -12.38 4.92
N ILE A 146 -0.07 -12.94 4.78
CA ILE A 146 0.37 -13.71 3.62
C ILE A 146 0.39 -15.19 3.98
N ALA A 147 -0.39 -16.00 3.26
CA ALA A 147 -0.31 -17.46 3.35
C ALA A 147 0.69 -17.99 2.29
N PRO A 148 1.92 -18.38 2.67
CA PRO A 148 2.90 -18.88 1.71
C PRO A 148 2.60 -20.32 1.28
N ILE A 149 3.00 -20.67 0.06
CA ILE A 149 3.08 -22.06 -0.36
C ILE A 149 4.40 -22.64 0.14
N VAL A 150 4.33 -23.59 1.07
CA VAL A 150 5.52 -24.23 1.65
C VAL A 150 5.82 -25.53 0.90
N ILE A 151 7.01 -25.60 0.31
CA ILE A 151 7.53 -26.77 -0.40
C ILE A 151 8.67 -27.37 0.43
N ALA A 152 8.36 -28.42 1.19
CA ALA A 152 9.32 -29.12 2.05
C ALA A 152 9.60 -30.57 1.60
N SER A 153 8.96 -31.06 0.53
CA SER A 153 9.13 -32.43 0.05
C SER A 153 9.17 -32.52 -1.49
N PRO A 154 9.74 -33.60 -2.05
CA PRO A 154 9.75 -33.81 -3.51
C PRO A 154 8.34 -33.89 -4.13
N ASP A 155 7.37 -34.46 -3.42
CA ASP A 155 5.98 -34.56 -3.89
C ASP A 155 5.31 -33.18 -3.90
N ALA A 156 5.55 -32.38 -2.85
CA ALA A 156 5.11 -30.98 -2.81
C ALA A 156 5.75 -30.18 -3.95
N ALA A 157 7.03 -30.39 -4.25
CA ALA A 157 7.69 -29.73 -5.37
C ALA A 157 7.10 -30.12 -6.73
N LYS A 158 6.59 -31.36 -6.87
CA LYS A 158 5.94 -31.83 -8.10
C LYS A 158 4.51 -31.29 -8.25
N GLY A 159 3.78 -31.16 -7.15
CA GLY A 159 2.39 -30.70 -7.12
C GLY A 159 2.24 -29.18 -6.95
N ALA A 160 3.34 -28.45 -6.74
CA ALA A 160 3.29 -27.01 -6.53
C ALA A 160 2.76 -26.27 -7.77
N PRO A 161 1.95 -25.21 -7.59
CA PRO A 161 1.59 -24.34 -8.70
C PRO A 161 2.82 -23.58 -9.22
N PRO A 162 2.77 -23.04 -10.44
CA PRO A 162 3.85 -22.21 -10.97
C PRO A 162 4.22 -21.06 -10.01
N LEU A 163 5.51 -20.81 -9.84
CA LEU A 163 6.02 -19.77 -8.93
C LEU A 163 5.41 -18.39 -9.22
N ALA A 164 5.13 -18.08 -10.49
CA ALA A 164 4.52 -16.84 -10.92
C ALA A 164 3.07 -16.62 -10.40
N HIS A 165 2.35 -17.69 -10.07
CA HIS A 165 0.96 -17.63 -9.62
C HIS A 165 0.82 -17.57 -8.09
N SER A 166 1.92 -17.69 -7.35
CA SER A 166 1.94 -17.60 -5.90
C SER A 166 2.35 -16.20 -5.44
N LYS A 167 1.75 -15.70 -4.35
CA LYS A 167 2.20 -14.47 -3.68
C LYS A 167 3.58 -14.67 -3.05
N CYS A 168 3.81 -15.83 -2.44
CA CYS A 168 5.08 -16.21 -1.86
C CYS A 168 5.21 -17.74 -1.85
N THR A 169 6.37 -18.24 -2.30
CA THR A 169 6.72 -19.66 -2.19
C THR A 169 7.94 -19.81 -1.30
N VAL A 170 7.82 -20.62 -0.25
CA VAL A 170 8.91 -20.95 0.69
C VAL A 170 9.36 -22.38 0.42
N ILE A 171 10.61 -22.55 -0.01
CA ILE A 171 11.22 -23.85 -0.34
C ILE A 171 12.17 -24.22 0.79
N LYS A 172 11.78 -25.22 1.60
CA LYS A 172 12.60 -25.77 2.68
C LYS A 172 13.38 -26.95 2.15
N VAL A 173 14.63 -26.73 1.72
CA VAL A 173 15.40 -27.74 0.97
C VAL A 173 15.78 -28.97 1.79
N HIS A 174 15.86 -28.84 3.12
CA HIS A 174 16.15 -29.93 4.06
C HIS A 174 14.89 -30.53 4.69
N GLY A 175 13.72 -29.98 4.38
CA GLY A 175 12.43 -30.40 4.93
C GLY A 175 11.93 -29.50 6.07
N ASP A 176 10.84 -29.94 6.69
CA ASP A 176 10.19 -29.25 7.81
C ASP A 176 10.26 -30.14 9.06
N TYR A 177 10.57 -29.56 10.22
CA TYR A 177 10.76 -30.36 11.44
C TYR A 177 9.46 -31.03 11.93
N LEU A 178 8.30 -30.62 11.41
CA LEU A 178 7.01 -31.26 11.71
C LEU A 178 6.73 -32.49 10.82
N ASP A 179 7.48 -32.68 9.72
CA ASP A 179 7.36 -33.86 8.87
C ASP A 179 8.27 -35.00 9.42
N HIS A 180 7.79 -36.23 9.42
CA HIS A 180 8.58 -37.40 9.86
C HIS A 180 9.73 -37.76 8.90
N ARG A 181 9.83 -37.04 7.76
CA ARG A 181 10.78 -37.25 6.66
C ARG A 181 11.94 -36.23 6.65
N ILE A 182 12.25 -35.58 7.77
CA ILE A 182 13.37 -34.62 7.86
C ILE A 182 14.66 -35.27 7.37
N LYS A 183 15.40 -34.55 6.51
CA LYS A 183 16.69 -35.01 5.98
C LYS A 183 17.83 -34.56 6.88
N ASN A 184 18.10 -35.31 7.93
CA ASN A 184 19.18 -35.01 8.88
C ASN A 184 20.48 -35.81 8.64
N SER A 185 20.53 -36.74 7.67
CA SER A 185 21.72 -37.56 7.40
C SER A 185 22.59 -37.01 6.26
N LEU A 186 23.91 -37.18 6.35
CA LEU A 186 24.90 -36.83 5.31
C LEU A 186 24.53 -37.40 3.93
N GLU A 187 24.02 -38.63 3.87
CA GLU A 187 23.54 -39.25 2.62
C GLU A 187 22.33 -38.51 2.03
N ALA A 188 21.38 -38.08 2.86
CA ALA A 188 20.18 -37.35 2.44
C ALA A 188 20.46 -35.88 2.04
N LEU A 189 21.52 -35.29 2.61
CA LEU A 189 22.02 -33.93 2.30
C LEU A 189 22.99 -33.91 1.11
N SER A 190 23.49 -35.07 0.67
CA SER A 190 24.42 -35.17 -0.47
C SER A 190 23.73 -35.05 -1.84
N LYS A 191 22.43 -35.38 -1.93
CA LYS A 191 21.64 -35.38 -3.16
C LYS A 191 20.18 -34.99 -2.92
N TYR A 192 19.72 -33.97 -3.64
CA TYR A 192 18.29 -33.67 -3.74
C TYR A 192 17.59 -34.57 -4.76
N ALA A 193 16.31 -34.85 -4.51
CA ALA A 193 15.47 -35.59 -5.44
C ALA A 193 15.28 -34.79 -6.75
N PRO A 194 15.09 -35.46 -7.91
CA PRO A 194 14.96 -34.77 -9.19
C PRO A 194 13.90 -33.65 -9.25
N PRO A 195 12.70 -33.78 -8.65
CA PRO A 195 11.72 -32.69 -8.62
C PRO A 195 12.24 -31.44 -7.91
N MET A 196 12.95 -31.61 -6.78
CA MET A 196 13.53 -30.50 -6.02
C MET A 196 14.69 -29.85 -6.79
N ASN A 197 15.55 -30.65 -7.43
CA ASN A 197 16.61 -30.10 -8.27
C ASN A 197 16.06 -29.27 -9.43
N ARG A 198 15.01 -29.73 -10.13
CA ARG A 198 14.38 -28.95 -11.21
C ARG A 198 13.82 -27.62 -10.71
N LEU A 199 13.20 -27.62 -9.54
CA LEU A 199 12.68 -26.39 -8.93
C LEU A 199 13.82 -25.42 -8.59
N LEU A 200 14.90 -25.90 -7.97
CA LEU A 200 16.07 -25.07 -7.66
C LEU A 200 16.78 -24.58 -8.93
N ASP A 201 16.90 -25.43 -9.96
CA ASP A 201 17.48 -25.06 -11.25
C ASP A 201 16.63 -23.95 -11.91
N GLN A 202 15.30 -24.02 -11.83
CA GLN A 202 14.41 -22.95 -12.29
C GLN A 202 14.62 -21.66 -11.49
N ILE A 203 14.62 -21.73 -10.16
CA ILE A 203 14.78 -20.54 -9.29
C ILE A 203 16.12 -19.86 -9.57
N PHE A 204 17.21 -20.62 -9.62
CA PHE A 204 18.55 -20.08 -9.83
C PHE A 204 18.84 -19.65 -11.29
N ASP A 205 17.95 -19.96 -12.25
CA ASP A 205 18.03 -19.47 -13.63
C ASP A 205 17.16 -18.23 -13.86
N GLU A 206 15.98 -18.18 -13.23
CA GLU A 206 14.95 -17.17 -13.49
C GLU A 206 15.01 -15.97 -12.54
N TYR A 207 15.63 -16.09 -11.35
CA TYR A 207 15.63 -15.04 -10.32
C TYR A 207 17.03 -14.51 -10.02
N GLY A 208 17.10 -13.23 -9.64
CA GLY A 208 18.25 -12.69 -8.91
C GLY A 208 18.31 -13.30 -7.51
N LEU A 209 19.49 -13.48 -6.94
CA LEU A 209 19.63 -14.20 -5.67
C LEU A 209 20.28 -13.36 -4.60
N ILE A 210 19.63 -13.24 -3.44
CA ILE A 210 20.20 -12.61 -2.23
C ILE A 210 20.45 -13.72 -1.21
N CYS A 211 21.72 -14.09 -1.02
CA CYS A 211 22.15 -15.10 -0.07
C CYS A 211 22.49 -14.48 1.28
N CYS A 212 21.86 -14.94 2.36
CA CYS A 212 22.10 -14.45 3.71
C CYS A 212 22.10 -15.59 4.74
N GLY A 213 23.11 -15.62 5.61
CA GLY A 213 23.19 -16.58 6.72
C GLY A 213 23.52 -18.03 6.34
N TRP A 214 23.92 -18.30 5.09
CA TRP A 214 24.37 -19.61 4.62
C TRP A 214 25.88 -19.61 4.35
N SER A 215 26.63 -20.56 4.94
CA SER A 215 28.10 -20.65 4.79
C SER A 215 28.56 -21.43 3.57
N ALA A 216 27.68 -22.24 2.98
CA ALA A 216 27.96 -23.22 1.94
C ALA A 216 28.90 -24.38 2.31
N ASP A 217 29.59 -24.38 3.45
CA ASP A 217 30.65 -25.37 3.73
C ASP A 217 30.13 -26.81 3.82
N TYR A 218 28.99 -27.02 4.47
CA TYR A 218 28.45 -28.35 4.77
C TYR A 218 27.34 -28.80 3.81
N ASP A 219 26.68 -27.86 3.11
CA ASP A 219 25.55 -28.19 2.25
C ASP A 219 26.00 -28.52 0.81
N LEU A 220 26.36 -29.78 0.58
CA LEU A 220 26.89 -30.23 -0.71
C LEU A 220 25.83 -30.20 -1.82
N ALA A 221 24.58 -30.59 -1.54
CA ALA A 221 23.53 -30.65 -2.56
C ALA A 221 23.09 -29.26 -3.02
N LEU A 222 22.91 -28.31 -2.10
CA LEU A 222 22.55 -26.92 -2.44
C LEU A 222 23.69 -26.23 -3.16
N ARG A 223 24.95 -26.44 -2.73
CA ARG A 223 26.12 -25.98 -3.47
C ARG A 223 26.12 -26.48 -4.91
N LYS A 224 25.97 -27.80 -5.10
CA LYS A 224 25.90 -28.40 -6.43
C LYS A 224 24.71 -27.86 -7.24
N ALA A 225 23.59 -27.52 -6.60
CA ALA A 225 22.47 -26.89 -7.29
C ALA A 225 22.83 -25.50 -7.80
N LEU A 226 23.48 -24.69 -6.98
CA LEU A 226 23.92 -23.37 -7.39
C LEU A 226 25.07 -23.43 -8.42
N GLU A 227 25.96 -24.42 -8.36
CA GLU A 227 27.03 -24.65 -9.35
C GLU A 227 26.49 -25.09 -10.73
N ARG A 228 25.29 -25.69 -10.79
CA ARG A 228 24.65 -26.08 -12.07
C ARG A 228 24.06 -24.89 -12.82
N SER A 229 23.62 -23.84 -12.10
CA SER A 229 23.14 -22.63 -12.76
C SER A 229 24.30 -21.94 -13.47
N LYS A 230 24.12 -21.63 -14.75
CA LYS A 230 25.13 -20.97 -15.60
C LYS A 230 24.68 -19.61 -16.10
N THR A 231 23.42 -19.26 -15.93
CA THR A 231 22.85 -18.02 -16.42
C THR A 231 23.00 -16.92 -15.37
N ARG A 232 23.12 -15.69 -15.86
CA ARG A 232 23.29 -14.48 -15.04
C ARG A 232 22.24 -13.46 -15.46
N ARG A 233 20.96 -13.85 -15.47
CA ARG A 233 19.86 -12.99 -15.92
C ARG A 233 19.71 -11.77 -15.01
N TYR A 234 19.93 -11.97 -13.71
CA TYR A 234 19.86 -10.95 -12.68
C TYR A 234 21.09 -11.06 -11.75
N PRO A 235 21.54 -9.95 -11.14
CA PRO A 235 22.65 -9.95 -10.19
C PRO A 235 22.44 -10.90 -9.00
N MET A 236 23.55 -11.43 -8.48
CA MET A 236 23.60 -12.19 -7.24
C MET A 236 24.32 -11.38 -6.16
N TYR A 237 23.78 -11.41 -4.95
CA TYR A 237 24.35 -10.75 -3.79
C TYR A 237 24.60 -11.78 -2.69
N TRP A 238 25.78 -11.72 -2.09
CA TRP A 238 26.17 -12.60 -0.98
C TRP A 238 26.47 -11.78 0.25
N THR A 239 25.77 -12.03 1.35
CA THR A 239 25.99 -11.30 2.60
C THR A 239 26.77 -12.14 3.61
N GLY A 240 27.64 -11.49 4.38
CA GLY A 240 28.43 -12.14 5.41
C GLY A 240 29.01 -11.18 6.44
N ARG A 241 29.25 -11.66 7.66
CA ARG A 241 29.88 -10.87 8.74
C ARG A 241 31.39 -10.73 8.57
N SER A 242 32.00 -11.78 8.06
CA SER A 242 33.42 -11.90 7.77
C SER A 242 33.60 -12.29 6.32
N ASP A 243 34.86 -12.31 5.87
CA ASP A 243 35.17 -12.80 4.53
C ASP A 243 34.62 -14.22 4.33
N PRO A 244 34.09 -14.51 3.14
CA PRO A 244 33.49 -15.80 2.86
C PRO A 244 34.52 -16.93 2.95
N GLY A 245 34.08 -18.10 3.42
CA GLY A 245 34.87 -19.33 3.42
C GLY A 245 35.23 -19.79 2.01
N GLY A 246 36.12 -20.78 1.87
CA GLY A 246 36.64 -21.21 0.57
C GLY A 246 35.54 -21.64 -0.41
N GLN A 247 34.50 -22.33 0.08
CA GLN A 247 33.38 -22.78 -0.74
C GLN A 247 32.48 -21.62 -1.18
N ALA A 248 32.14 -20.71 -0.25
CA ALA A 248 31.40 -19.50 -0.57
C ALA A 248 32.15 -18.60 -1.56
N LYS A 249 33.47 -18.41 -1.40
CA LYS A 249 34.32 -17.68 -2.35
C LYS A 249 34.26 -18.25 -3.76
N LYS A 250 34.27 -19.58 -3.89
CA LYS A 250 34.15 -20.27 -5.18
C LYS A 250 32.80 -19.97 -5.84
N LEU A 251 31.70 -20.01 -5.11
CA LEU A 251 30.37 -19.68 -5.62
C LEU A 251 30.23 -18.21 -6.01
N ILE A 252 30.73 -17.30 -5.15
CA ILE A 252 30.74 -15.86 -5.41
C ILE A 252 31.51 -15.57 -6.70
N SER A 253 32.67 -16.19 -6.90
CA SER A 253 33.46 -16.04 -8.13
C SER A 253 32.76 -16.63 -9.35
N LEU A 254 32.18 -17.84 -9.22
CA LEU A 254 31.46 -18.52 -10.29
C LEU A 254 30.29 -17.69 -10.83
N HIS A 255 29.57 -17.00 -9.94
CA HIS A 255 28.38 -16.20 -10.28
C HIS A 255 28.67 -14.70 -10.44
N SER A 256 29.91 -14.27 -10.20
CA SER A 256 30.27 -12.84 -10.12
C SER A 256 29.35 -12.09 -9.15
N ALA A 257 29.07 -12.69 -8.00
CA ALA A 257 28.20 -12.11 -6.99
C ALA A 257 28.88 -10.95 -6.26
N ASP A 258 28.12 -9.91 -5.93
CA ASP A 258 28.61 -8.82 -5.09
C ASP A 258 28.56 -9.24 -3.61
N PHE A 259 29.72 -9.17 -2.94
CA PHE A 259 29.80 -9.45 -1.52
C PHE A 259 29.47 -8.21 -0.69
N ILE A 260 28.46 -8.32 0.19
CA ILE A 260 28.03 -7.26 1.10
C ILE A 260 28.39 -7.65 2.52
N LYS A 261 29.32 -6.89 3.11
CA LYS A 261 29.67 -7.08 4.52
C LYS A 261 28.56 -6.52 5.41
N ILE A 262 27.99 -7.36 6.28
CA ILE A 262 26.88 -7.01 7.16
C ILE A 262 27.24 -7.26 8.63
N LYS A 263 26.60 -6.56 9.56
CA LYS A 263 26.75 -6.86 11.00
C LYS A 263 26.01 -8.16 11.37
N ASP A 264 24.77 -8.26 10.93
CA ASP A 264 23.84 -9.37 11.14
C ASP A 264 22.65 -9.22 10.18
N ALA A 265 21.76 -10.22 10.13
CA ALA A 265 20.56 -10.19 9.32
C ALA A 265 19.54 -9.14 9.81
N ASP A 266 19.48 -8.92 11.12
CA ASP A 266 18.56 -7.99 11.78
C ASP A 266 18.90 -6.52 11.50
N GLY A 267 20.14 -6.19 11.14
CA GLY A 267 20.48 -4.89 10.56
C GLY A 267 20.26 -4.85 9.05
N PHE A 268 20.67 -5.91 8.33
CA PHE A 268 20.66 -5.92 6.87
C PHE A 268 19.26 -5.81 6.26
N PHE A 269 18.31 -6.67 6.65
CA PHE A 269 16.99 -6.71 6.01
C PHE A 269 16.14 -5.47 6.33
N PRO A 270 16.10 -4.95 7.57
CA PRO A 270 15.43 -3.68 7.84
C PRO A 270 16.03 -2.52 7.06
N THR A 271 17.35 -2.42 6.94
CA THR A 271 17.98 -1.37 6.11
C THR A 271 17.66 -1.55 4.62
N LEU A 272 17.61 -2.79 4.11
CA LEU A 272 17.20 -3.04 2.74
C LEU A 272 15.74 -2.62 2.51
N LEU A 273 14.85 -2.99 3.42
CA LEU A 273 13.44 -2.59 3.38
C LEU A 273 13.29 -1.07 3.44
N GLU A 274 13.97 -0.39 4.36
CA GLU A 274 13.95 1.07 4.49
C GLU A 274 14.38 1.75 3.17
N LYS A 275 15.49 1.29 2.58
CA LYS A 275 16.00 1.84 1.32
C LYS A 275 15.06 1.59 0.14
N VAL A 276 14.48 0.40 0.05
CA VAL A 276 13.48 0.06 -0.99
C VAL A 276 12.21 0.88 -0.78
N GLY A 277 11.73 1.02 0.46
CA GLY A 277 10.58 1.86 0.81
C GLY A 277 10.81 3.33 0.53
N ALA A 278 12.03 3.85 0.78
CA ALA A 278 12.40 5.22 0.42
C ALA A 278 12.39 5.43 -1.11
N LEU A 279 12.78 4.42 -1.90
CA LEU A 279 12.66 4.46 -3.36
C LEU A 279 11.18 4.39 -3.80
N GLU A 280 10.34 3.59 -3.15
CA GLU A 280 8.90 3.58 -3.42
C GLU A 280 8.23 4.92 -3.07
N GLU A 281 8.60 5.54 -1.95
CA GLU A 281 8.15 6.88 -1.57
C GLU A 281 8.65 7.95 -2.54
N PHE A 282 9.82 7.73 -3.14
CA PHE A 282 10.34 8.56 -4.21
C PHE A 282 9.53 8.44 -5.51
N ASP A 283 9.06 7.24 -5.81
CA ASP A 283 8.23 6.94 -6.99
C ASP A 283 6.73 7.21 -6.79
N ARG A 284 6.25 7.34 -5.53
CA ARG A 284 4.95 7.98 -5.25
C ARG A 284 4.98 9.38 -5.84
N PRO A 285 3.85 9.94 -6.34
CA PRO A 285 3.81 11.32 -6.78
C PRO A 285 4.22 12.24 -5.62
N HIS A 286 5.51 12.59 -5.60
CA HIS A 286 6.17 13.24 -4.49
C HIS A 286 5.58 14.64 -4.25
N PRO A 287 5.60 15.17 -3.02
CA PRO A 287 5.22 16.57 -2.74
C PRO A 287 5.93 17.58 -3.65
N VAL A 288 7.16 17.26 -4.09
CA VAL A 288 7.94 18.03 -5.07
C VAL A 288 7.28 18.03 -6.46
N THR A 289 6.70 16.92 -6.91
CA THR A 289 5.96 16.86 -8.18
C THR A 289 4.66 17.64 -8.11
N THR A 290 3.96 17.59 -6.98
CA THR A 290 2.74 18.38 -6.73
C THR A 290 3.06 19.88 -6.67
N GLN A 291 4.11 20.28 -5.95
CA GLN A 291 4.57 21.67 -5.93
C GLN A 291 5.04 22.14 -7.32
N ALA A 292 5.77 21.32 -8.06
CA ALA A 292 6.18 21.63 -9.43
C ALA A 292 4.98 21.77 -10.38
N ALA A 293 3.94 20.94 -10.20
CA ALA A 293 2.68 21.04 -10.93
C ALA A 293 1.94 22.35 -10.60
N VAL A 294 1.89 22.76 -9.34
CA VAL A 294 1.30 24.05 -8.92
C VAL A 294 2.09 25.24 -9.46
N VAL A 295 3.43 25.19 -9.45
CA VAL A 295 4.28 26.24 -10.04
C VAL A 295 4.04 26.33 -11.55
N THR A 296 3.97 25.18 -12.23
CA THR A 296 3.69 25.11 -13.67
C THR A 296 2.30 25.67 -13.99
N LEU A 297 1.29 25.32 -13.18
CA LEU A 297 -0.06 25.85 -13.29
C LEU A 297 -0.06 27.38 -13.17
N LYS A 298 0.52 27.93 -12.08
CA LYS A 298 0.57 29.38 -11.86
C LYS A 298 1.27 30.12 -13.01
N ARG A 299 2.33 29.54 -13.56
CA ARG A 299 3.01 30.07 -14.76
C ARG A 299 2.11 30.07 -16.00
N TYR A 300 1.25 29.08 -16.18
CA TYR A 300 0.32 29.05 -17.31
C TYR A 300 -0.92 29.94 -17.09
N LEU A 301 -1.31 30.19 -15.84
CA LEU A 301 -2.40 31.11 -15.52
C LEU A 301 -1.99 32.59 -15.67
N SER A 302 -0.70 32.93 -15.57
CA SER A 302 -0.23 34.32 -15.55
C SER A 302 -0.53 35.10 -16.84
N GLU A 303 -0.45 34.45 -18.00
CA GLU A 303 -0.61 35.08 -19.31
C GLU A 303 -1.48 34.26 -20.27
N GLU A 304 -2.36 34.93 -21.02
CA GLU A 304 -3.31 34.29 -21.95
C GLU A 304 -2.61 33.51 -23.09
N LYS A 305 -1.37 33.87 -23.44
CA LYS A 305 -0.57 33.16 -24.45
C LYS A 305 -0.32 31.69 -24.09
N TYR A 306 -0.43 31.31 -22.81
CA TYR A 306 -0.26 29.94 -22.35
C TYR A 306 -1.56 29.11 -22.35
N ARG A 307 -2.70 29.64 -22.80
CA ARG A 307 -4.01 28.94 -22.75
C ARG A 307 -3.99 27.51 -23.33
N ILE A 308 -3.25 27.28 -24.42
CA ILE A 308 -3.12 25.95 -25.03
C ILE A 308 -2.32 25.02 -24.13
N ARG A 309 -1.16 25.49 -23.62
CA ARG A 309 -0.32 24.73 -22.69
C ARG A 309 -1.03 24.43 -21.37
N LEU A 310 -1.85 25.36 -20.89
CA LEU A 310 -2.71 25.16 -19.71
C LEU A 310 -3.64 23.97 -19.92
N ARG A 311 -4.38 23.98 -21.04
CA ARG A 311 -5.31 22.91 -21.37
C ARG A 311 -4.60 21.56 -21.51
N ASP A 312 -3.50 21.51 -22.27
CA ASP A 312 -2.76 20.28 -22.51
C ASP A 312 -2.19 19.71 -21.20
N PHE A 313 -1.67 20.58 -20.33
CA PHE A 313 -1.20 20.21 -19.00
C PHE A 313 -2.32 19.64 -18.13
N LEU A 314 -3.46 20.34 -18.00
CA LEU A 314 -4.59 19.89 -17.19
C LEU A 314 -5.15 18.55 -17.69
N VAL A 315 -5.28 18.38 -19.00
CA VAL A 315 -5.72 17.12 -19.62
C VAL A 315 -4.73 15.99 -19.39
N ALA A 316 -3.42 16.25 -19.50
CA ALA A 316 -2.40 15.24 -19.24
C ALA A 316 -2.41 14.77 -17.79
N GLU A 317 -2.47 15.69 -16.82
CA GLU A 317 -2.53 15.36 -15.39
C GLU A 317 -3.82 14.61 -15.05
N ALA A 318 -4.96 15.02 -15.62
CA ALA A 318 -6.23 14.30 -15.44
C ALA A 318 -6.22 12.92 -16.09
N GLY A 319 -5.56 12.77 -17.25
CA GLY A 319 -5.39 11.47 -17.91
C GLY A 319 -4.57 10.50 -17.05
N GLN A 320 -3.47 10.97 -16.45
CA GLN A 320 -2.65 10.17 -15.53
C GLN A 320 -3.44 9.72 -14.30
N ALA A 321 -4.10 10.66 -13.62
CA ALA A 321 -4.95 10.36 -12.47
C ALA A 321 -6.08 9.38 -12.85
N GLY A 322 -6.71 9.60 -14.02
CA GLY A 322 -7.76 8.73 -14.54
C GLY A 322 -7.31 7.30 -14.79
N SER A 323 -6.08 7.07 -15.24
CA SER A 323 -5.51 5.72 -15.39
C SER A 323 -5.18 5.06 -14.05
N ALA A 324 -4.66 5.83 -13.09
CA ALA A 324 -4.41 5.35 -11.73
C ALA A 324 -5.71 4.96 -11.01
N ILE A 325 -6.77 5.77 -11.16
CA ILE A 325 -8.11 5.48 -10.65
C ILE A 325 -8.65 4.17 -11.23
N ASP A 326 -8.59 3.99 -12.56
CA ASP A 326 -9.05 2.75 -13.18
C ASP A 326 -8.29 1.52 -12.68
N THR A 327 -6.97 1.67 -12.49
CA THR A 327 -6.13 0.62 -11.90
C THR A 327 -6.54 0.32 -10.45
N ALA A 328 -6.89 1.32 -9.65
CA ALA A 328 -7.37 1.09 -8.29
C ALA A 328 -8.68 0.28 -8.28
N PHE A 329 -9.61 0.59 -9.21
CA PHE A 329 -10.87 -0.15 -9.32
C PHE A 329 -10.71 -1.57 -9.86
N SER A 330 -9.74 -1.85 -10.74
CA SER A 330 -9.54 -3.22 -11.25
C SER A 330 -9.15 -4.22 -10.16
N HIS A 331 -8.54 -3.75 -9.06
CA HIS A 331 -8.20 -4.59 -7.90
C HIS A 331 -9.42 -4.95 -7.04
N MET A 332 -10.57 -4.30 -7.26
CA MET A 332 -11.79 -4.50 -6.48
C MET A 332 -12.77 -5.47 -7.16
N GLU A 333 -12.45 -5.98 -8.35
CA GLU A 333 -13.28 -6.95 -9.06
C GLU A 333 -13.42 -8.24 -8.24
N GLY A 334 -14.67 -8.61 -7.91
CA GLY A 334 -14.97 -9.79 -7.10
C GLY A 334 -14.76 -9.64 -5.59
N VAL A 335 -14.31 -8.48 -5.11
CA VAL A 335 -14.08 -8.21 -3.68
C VAL A 335 -15.37 -7.67 -3.04
N ALA A 336 -15.77 -8.25 -1.91
CA ALA A 336 -16.92 -7.78 -1.13
C ALA A 336 -16.58 -6.49 -0.36
N PRO A 337 -17.45 -5.44 -0.39
CA PRO A 337 -17.23 -4.23 0.38
C PRO A 337 -17.27 -4.48 1.88
N ASP A 338 -16.17 -4.16 2.53
CA ASP A 338 -16.01 -4.11 3.98
C ASP A 338 -15.20 -2.87 4.36
N LYS A 339 -14.98 -2.68 5.66
CA LYS A 339 -14.26 -1.51 6.18
C LYS A 339 -12.83 -1.40 5.63
N HIS A 340 -12.15 -2.53 5.44
CA HIS A 340 -10.75 -2.56 5.01
C HIS A 340 -10.63 -2.28 3.51
N SER A 341 -11.39 -3.00 2.67
CA SER A 341 -11.41 -2.84 1.22
C SER A 341 -11.87 -1.43 0.79
N VAL A 342 -12.89 -0.88 1.46
CA VAL A 342 -13.33 0.50 1.22
C VAL A 342 -12.25 1.50 1.65
N GLY A 343 -11.64 1.29 2.82
CA GLY A 343 -10.56 2.14 3.32
C GLY A 343 -9.34 2.17 2.38
N ASP A 344 -8.85 1.00 1.97
CA ASP A 344 -7.73 0.86 1.02
C ASP A 344 -8.05 1.52 -0.32
N LEU A 345 -9.24 1.27 -0.88
CA LEU A 345 -9.66 1.91 -2.13
C LEU A 345 -9.70 3.43 -2.00
N MET A 346 -10.33 3.97 -0.94
CA MET A 346 -10.42 5.42 -0.73
C MET A 346 -9.03 6.06 -0.64
N LEU A 347 -8.09 5.46 0.11
CA LEU A 347 -6.71 5.94 0.21
C LEU A 347 -5.99 5.94 -1.16
N ARG A 348 -6.17 4.90 -1.97
CA ARG A 348 -5.60 4.84 -3.33
C ARG A 348 -6.20 5.91 -4.25
N LEU A 349 -7.51 6.15 -4.14
CA LEU A 349 -8.20 7.19 -4.92
C LEU A 349 -7.74 8.59 -4.51
N GLU A 350 -7.58 8.84 -3.21
CA GLU A 350 -7.01 10.08 -2.67
C GLU A 350 -5.60 10.33 -3.21
N ALA A 351 -4.71 9.34 -3.11
CA ALA A 351 -3.35 9.42 -3.64
C ALA A 351 -3.34 9.66 -5.16
N SER A 352 -4.25 9.02 -5.90
CA SER A 352 -4.37 9.20 -7.35
C SER A 352 -4.84 10.61 -7.74
N CYS A 353 -5.57 11.29 -6.84
CA CYS A 353 -6.13 12.62 -7.07
C CYS A 353 -5.34 13.76 -6.42
N GLU A 354 -4.35 13.46 -5.58
CA GLU A 354 -3.64 14.45 -4.75
C GLU A 354 -3.17 15.66 -5.56
N LYS A 355 -2.47 15.41 -6.67
CA LYS A 355 -1.98 16.48 -7.55
C LYS A 355 -3.12 17.32 -8.15
N LEU A 356 -4.21 16.68 -8.57
CA LEU A 356 -5.37 17.37 -9.12
C LEU A 356 -6.11 18.20 -8.07
N ILE A 357 -6.20 17.74 -6.81
CA ILE A 357 -6.78 18.51 -5.71
C ILE A 357 -6.08 19.87 -5.59
N HIS A 358 -4.74 19.87 -5.59
CA HIS A 358 -3.96 21.11 -5.54
C HIS A 358 -4.13 21.96 -6.79
N ILE A 359 -4.18 21.35 -7.98
CA ILE A 359 -4.39 22.05 -9.25
C ILE A 359 -5.76 22.74 -9.27
N PHE A 360 -6.83 22.04 -8.91
CA PHE A 360 -8.20 22.56 -8.91
C PHE A 360 -8.38 23.66 -7.85
N ALA A 361 -7.83 23.48 -6.65
CA ALA A 361 -7.85 24.51 -5.62
C ALA A 361 -7.13 25.79 -6.08
N ASN A 362 -5.90 25.68 -6.61
CA ASN A 362 -5.17 26.86 -7.14
C ASN A 362 -5.85 27.45 -8.38
N GLY A 363 -6.47 26.61 -9.21
CA GLY A 363 -7.27 27.02 -10.35
C GLY A 363 -8.41 27.92 -9.94
N SER A 364 -9.22 27.50 -8.97
CA SER A 364 -10.30 28.33 -8.44
C SER A 364 -9.78 29.63 -7.81
N PHE A 365 -8.60 29.64 -7.19
CA PHE A 365 -8.03 30.89 -6.65
C PHE A 365 -7.59 31.89 -7.74
N PHE A 366 -6.92 31.41 -8.79
CA PHE A 366 -6.12 32.30 -9.66
C PHE A 366 -6.56 32.32 -11.13
N ALA A 367 -7.38 31.38 -11.59
CA ALA A 367 -7.75 31.30 -13.00
C ALA A 367 -8.70 32.44 -13.41
N ARG A 368 -8.53 32.91 -14.64
CA ARG A 368 -9.46 33.87 -15.26
C ARG A 368 -10.65 33.14 -15.88
N PRO A 369 -11.79 33.80 -16.10
CA PRO A 369 -12.94 33.19 -16.77
C PRO A 369 -12.62 32.57 -18.15
N SER A 370 -11.71 33.17 -18.93
CA SER A 370 -11.25 32.62 -20.23
C SER A 370 -10.53 31.26 -20.11
N GLN A 371 -9.95 30.98 -18.95
CA GLN A 371 -9.13 29.80 -18.68
C GLN A 371 -9.93 28.67 -18.00
N ALA A 372 -11.03 29.00 -17.33
CA ALA A 372 -11.83 28.09 -16.52
C ALA A 372 -12.34 26.86 -17.29
N ARG A 373 -12.65 27.02 -18.58
CA ARG A 373 -13.07 25.91 -19.46
C ARG A 373 -12.06 24.75 -19.51
N SER A 374 -10.77 25.03 -19.37
CA SER A 374 -9.73 23.99 -19.40
C SER A 374 -9.80 23.07 -18.17
N PHE A 375 -10.28 23.58 -17.04
CA PHE A 375 -10.49 22.77 -15.83
C PHE A 375 -11.69 21.84 -16.00
N PHE A 376 -12.75 22.27 -16.68
CA PHE A 376 -13.86 21.37 -17.01
C PHE A 376 -13.42 20.23 -17.92
N ASP A 377 -12.61 20.50 -18.96
CA ASP A 377 -12.10 19.46 -19.85
C ASP A 377 -11.32 18.38 -19.07
N ALA A 378 -10.51 18.79 -18.09
CA ALA A 378 -9.79 17.88 -17.19
C ALA A 378 -10.71 17.13 -16.23
N PHE A 379 -11.68 17.84 -15.63
CA PHE A 379 -12.67 17.27 -14.73
C PHE A 379 -13.54 16.20 -15.42
N HIS A 380 -13.93 16.43 -16.68
CA HIS A 380 -14.70 15.48 -17.46
C HIS A 380 -13.98 14.14 -17.61
N LEU A 381 -12.64 14.11 -17.69
CA LEU A 381 -11.88 12.86 -17.77
C LEU A 381 -11.96 12.02 -16.48
N ILE A 382 -12.19 12.67 -15.35
CA ILE A 382 -12.35 12.01 -14.05
C ILE A 382 -13.79 11.51 -13.84
N ILE A 383 -14.80 12.28 -14.28
CA ILE A 383 -16.20 11.87 -14.23
C ILE A 383 -16.53 10.76 -15.25
N GLY A 384 -15.96 10.83 -16.45
CA GLY A 384 -16.49 10.22 -17.67
C GLY A 384 -16.20 8.73 -17.92
N LYS A 385 -15.81 7.94 -16.92
CA LYS A 385 -15.45 6.52 -17.13
C LYS A 385 -16.45 5.57 -16.49
N ALA A 386 -17.27 4.95 -17.34
CA ALA A 386 -18.05 3.77 -16.98
C ALA A 386 -17.21 2.51 -17.15
N VAL A 387 -17.21 1.64 -16.15
CA VAL A 387 -16.76 0.25 -16.26
C VAL A 387 -17.93 -0.55 -15.72
N SER A 388 -18.28 -1.60 -16.45
CA SER A 388 -19.25 -2.59 -16.00
C SER A 388 -18.67 -3.32 -14.80
N THR A 389 -18.84 -2.76 -13.61
CA THR A 389 -18.64 -3.54 -12.39
C THR A 389 -19.94 -4.31 -12.17
N GLY A 390 -20.07 -5.47 -12.79
CA GLY A 390 -20.98 -6.48 -12.26
C GLY A 390 -20.54 -6.77 -10.82
N GLY A 391 -21.28 -6.24 -9.85
CA GLY A 391 -20.82 -6.22 -8.46
C GLY A 391 -21.63 -5.28 -7.57
N TYR A 392 -21.16 -5.14 -6.32
CA TYR A 392 -21.81 -4.40 -5.25
C TYR A 392 -22.00 -2.90 -5.57
N GLN A 393 -23.19 -2.36 -5.31
CA GLN A 393 -23.56 -0.95 -5.55
C GLN A 393 -22.58 0.06 -4.91
N VAL A 394 -21.95 -0.31 -3.80
CA VAL A 394 -20.94 0.51 -3.11
C VAL A 394 -19.79 0.88 -4.04
N TRP A 395 -19.29 -0.05 -4.86
CA TRP A 395 -18.20 0.21 -5.81
C TRP A 395 -18.62 1.14 -6.94
N THR A 396 -19.84 0.96 -7.45
CA THR A 396 -20.43 1.86 -8.44
C THR A 396 -20.54 3.29 -7.90
N ASN A 397 -20.96 3.45 -6.64
CA ASN A 397 -21.17 4.75 -6.03
C ASN A 397 -19.85 5.45 -5.66
N ILE A 398 -18.90 4.72 -5.07
CA ILE A 398 -17.55 5.24 -4.71
C ILE A 398 -16.80 5.76 -5.93
N ARG A 399 -17.12 5.30 -7.14
CA ARG A 399 -16.48 5.81 -8.35
C ARG A 399 -16.70 7.30 -8.63
N ARG A 400 -17.70 7.90 -8.01
CA ARG A 400 -17.95 9.35 -8.04
C ARG A 400 -17.06 10.12 -7.05
N TYR A 401 -16.37 9.42 -6.15
CA TYR A 401 -15.55 10.01 -5.08
C TYR A 401 -14.35 10.85 -5.59
N PRO A 402 -13.57 10.43 -6.60
CA PRO A 402 -12.53 11.28 -7.20
C PRO A 402 -13.06 12.63 -7.69
N ALA A 403 -14.19 12.64 -8.39
CA ALA A 403 -14.82 13.87 -8.85
C ALA A 403 -15.33 14.71 -7.67
N LEU A 404 -15.84 14.08 -6.61
CA LEU A 404 -16.26 14.77 -5.40
C LEU A 404 -15.09 15.49 -4.71
N LEU A 405 -13.90 14.86 -4.66
CA LEU A 405 -12.69 15.50 -4.12
C LEU A 405 -12.32 16.78 -4.90
N LEU A 406 -12.39 16.73 -6.23
CA LEU A 406 -12.08 17.90 -7.07
C LEU A 406 -13.12 19.01 -6.95
N VAL A 407 -14.41 18.65 -6.87
CA VAL A 407 -15.51 19.58 -6.62
C VAL A 407 -15.32 20.31 -5.29
N TYR A 408 -15.01 19.58 -4.21
CA TYR A 408 -14.79 20.19 -2.90
C TYR A 408 -13.52 21.05 -2.88
N ALA A 409 -12.42 20.57 -3.46
CA ALA A 409 -11.18 21.36 -3.54
C ALA A 409 -11.38 22.67 -4.30
N ALA A 410 -12.02 22.62 -5.46
CA ALA A 410 -12.34 23.79 -6.27
C ALA A 410 -13.36 24.72 -5.59
N GLY A 411 -14.35 24.13 -4.92
CA GLY A 411 -15.45 24.84 -4.28
C GLY A 411 -15.05 25.62 -3.05
N ILE A 412 -14.34 24.99 -2.12
CA ILE A 412 -13.81 25.63 -0.91
C ILE A 412 -12.88 26.78 -1.30
N ALA A 413 -12.01 26.54 -2.29
CA ALA A 413 -11.13 27.58 -2.83
C ALA A 413 -11.89 28.74 -3.49
N ALA A 414 -12.95 28.45 -4.25
CA ALA A 414 -13.79 29.47 -4.89
C ALA A 414 -14.51 30.35 -3.86
N VAL A 415 -14.98 29.78 -2.74
CA VAL A 415 -15.61 30.55 -1.65
C VAL A 415 -14.62 31.53 -1.03
N VAL A 416 -13.39 31.10 -0.72
CA VAL A 416 -12.39 31.98 -0.09
C VAL A 416 -11.87 33.06 -1.03
N SER A 417 -11.71 32.73 -2.32
CA SER A 417 -11.19 33.68 -3.32
C SER A 417 -12.26 34.54 -3.98
N GLU A 418 -13.55 34.28 -3.70
CA GLU A 418 -14.71 34.82 -4.42
C GLU A 418 -14.64 34.63 -5.94
N ASN A 419 -13.82 33.69 -6.41
CA ASN A 419 -13.63 33.38 -7.83
C ASN A 419 -14.34 32.07 -8.18
N TYR A 420 -15.57 32.21 -8.66
CA TYR A 420 -16.44 31.08 -9.00
C TYR A 420 -16.30 30.59 -10.45
N SER A 421 -15.35 31.11 -11.22
CA SER A 421 -15.24 30.80 -12.66
C SER A 421 -15.04 29.31 -12.96
N VAL A 422 -14.13 28.65 -12.24
CA VAL A 422 -13.90 27.20 -12.37
C VAL A 422 -15.09 26.40 -11.85
N LEU A 423 -15.68 26.81 -10.72
CA LEU A 423 -16.85 26.12 -10.15
C LEU A 423 -18.06 26.23 -11.08
N HIS A 424 -18.28 27.38 -11.72
CA HIS A 424 -19.34 27.58 -12.70
C HIS A 424 -19.20 26.64 -13.90
N GLU A 425 -17.98 26.54 -14.46
CA GLU A 425 -17.70 25.61 -15.57
C GLU A 425 -17.96 24.15 -15.17
N ILE A 426 -17.65 23.75 -13.93
CA ILE A 426 -17.95 22.42 -13.38
C ILE A 426 -19.47 22.22 -13.15
N ALA A 427 -20.15 23.22 -12.61
CA ALA A 427 -21.54 23.12 -12.16
C ALA A 427 -22.57 23.26 -13.28
N SER A 428 -22.26 24.01 -14.33
CA SER A 428 -23.24 24.38 -15.36
C SER A 428 -23.10 23.57 -16.65
N ARG A 429 -22.01 22.81 -16.81
CA ARG A 429 -21.78 22.07 -18.05
C ARG A 429 -22.17 20.60 -17.95
N PRO A 430 -22.95 20.10 -18.91
CA PRO A 430 -23.44 18.74 -18.85
C PRO A 430 -22.29 17.78 -19.21
N SER A 431 -22.19 16.69 -18.47
CA SER A 431 -21.20 15.63 -18.68
C SER A 431 -21.92 14.32 -19.00
N PHE A 432 -21.45 13.63 -20.03
CA PHE A 432 -21.97 12.31 -20.38
C PHE A 432 -21.30 11.24 -19.50
N ILE A 433 -22.11 10.43 -18.82
CA ILE A 433 -21.65 9.23 -18.11
C ILE A 433 -22.41 8.07 -18.73
N LYS A 434 -21.68 7.21 -19.44
CA LYS A 434 -22.23 5.96 -19.97
C LYS A 434 -22.75 5.14 -18.77
N HIS A 435 -23.92 4.51 -18.86
CA HIS A 435 -24.55 3.62 -17.86
C HIS A 435 -25.64 4.18 -16.91
N ASP A 436 -25.88 5.50 -16.84
CA ASP A 436 -26.98 6.12 -16.05
C ASP A 436 -27.94 6.87 -17.01
N ASP A 437 -29.08 6.25 -17.37
CA ASP A 437 -30.19 6.86 -18.11
C ASP A 437 -29.84 7.68 -19.37
N ASP A 438 -28.77 7.35 -20.11
CA ASP A 438 -28.36 7.95 -21.40
C ASP A 438 -28.48 9.49 -21.53
N LYS A 439 -28.48 10.21 -20.41
CA LYS A 439 -28.72 11.65 -20.33
C LYS A 439 -27.48 12.37 -19.84
N SER A 440 -27.07 13.36 -20.62
CA SER A 440 -26.04 14.32 -20.22
C SER A 440 -26.63 15.24 -19.15
N VAL A 441 -26.09 15.16 -17.94
CA VAL A 441 -26.52 16.00 -16.80
C VAL A 441 -25.33 16.73 -16.22
N VAL A 442 -25.59 17.83 -15.52
CA VAL A 442 -24.56 18.63 -14.86
C VAL A 442 -24.06 17.97 -13.57
N ALA A 443 -22.84 18.31 -13.15
CA ALA A 443 -22.18 17.69 -11.99
C ALA A 443 -23.00 17.73 -10.68
N PRO A 444 -23.69 18.83 -10.31
CA PRO A 444 -24.47 18.89 -9.06
C PRO A 444 -25.54 17.79 -8.93
N VAL A 445 -26.08 17.29 -10.05
CA VAL A 445 -27.10 16.22 -10.07
C VAL A 445 -26.52 14.85 -9.69
N ARG A 446 -25.21 14.64 -9.83
CA ARG A 446 -24.59 13.31 -9.63
C ARG A 446 -23.46 13.30 -8.60
N ILE A 447 -22.77 14.41 -8.40
CA ILE A 447 -21.56 14.47 -7.59
C ILE A 447 -21.90 15.17 -6.27
N TYR A 448 -22.41 14.40 -5.32
CA TYR A 448 -22.67 14.87 -3.96
C TYR A 448 -22.43 13.73 -2.95
N THR A 449 -22.22 14.07 -1.68
CA THR A 449 -21.79 13.15 -0.61
C THR A 449 -22.64 11.89 -0.54
N HIS A 450 -23.96 12.04 -0.53
CA HIS A 450 -24.91 10.94 -0.40
C HIS A 450 -24.99 10.04 -1.64
N ASN A 451 -24.58 10.52 -2.82
CA ASN A 451 -24.51 9.68 -4.03
C ASN A 451 -23.21 8.88 -4.12
N VAL A 452 -22.17 9.33 -3.42
CA VAL A 452 -20.91 8.57 -3.26
C VAL A 452 -21.12 7.46 -2.24
N MET A 453 -21.70 7.79 -1.09
CA MET A 453 -22.03 6.82 -0.06
C MET A 453 -23.11 7.41 0.84
N ASP A 454 -24.24 6.70 0.99
CA ASP A 454 -25.25 7.13 1.95
C ASP A 454 -24.73 7.03 3.39
N ARG A 455 -25.44 7.70 4.30
CA ARG A 455 -25.05 7.84 5.70
C ARG A 455 -24.83 6.50 6.39
N ASP A 456 -25.68 5.51 6.12
CA ASP A 456 -25.67 4.26 6.87
C ASP A 456 -24.52 3.35 6.39
N HIS A 457 -24.24 3.33 5.09
CA HIS A 457 -23.03 2.70 4.55
C HIS A 457 -21.76 3.40 5.04
N ALA A 458 -21.72 4.74 5.01
CA ALA A 458 -20.55 5.51 5.42
C ALA A 458 -20.20 5.32 6.91
N ARG A 459 -21.20 5.22 7.79
CA ARG A 459 -20.98 4.89 9.21
C ARG A 459 -20.38 3.50 9.41
N LYS A 460 -20.73 2.53 8.56
CA LYS A 460 -20.29 1.14 8.66
C LYS A 460 -18.91 0.92 8.03
N LEU A 461 -18.67 1.55 6.88
CA LEU A 461 -17.53 1.23 6.01
C LEU A 461 -16.36 2.20 6.15
N ILE A 462 -16.60 3.45 6.58
CA ILE A 462 -15.52 4.42 6.77
C ILE A 462 -15.03 4.39 8.22
N GLU A 463 -13.72 4.21 8.37
CA GLU A 463 -13.08 4.20 9.68
C GLU A 463 -13.26 5.50 10.46
N GLY A 464 -13.66 5.38 11.72
CA GLY A 464 -13.86 6.51 12.63
C GLY A 464 -15.15 7.30 12.40
N MET A 465 -16.07 6.84 11.54
CA MET A 465 -17.26 7.59 11.14
C MET A 465 -18.59 7.05 11.69
N ALA A 466 -18.57 5.98 12.50
CA ALA A 466 -19.77 5.29 12.98
C ALA A 466 -20.80 6.19 13.71
N GLN A 467 -20.33 7.21 14.43
CA GLN A 467 -21.18 8.10 15.25
C GLN A 467 -21.37 9.49 14.65
N LYS A 468 -20.99 9.72 13.39
CA LYS A 468 -21.09 11.04 12.74
C LYS A 468 -22.45 11.24 12.08
N TYR A 469 -23.02 12.44 12.17
CA TYR A 469 -24.27 12.79 11.47
C TYR A 469 -24.08 12.82 9.96
N THR A 470 -22.92 13.29 9.51
CA THR A 470 -22.58 13.52 8.10
C THR A 470 -21.23 12.87 7.74
N PRO A 471 -21.10 11.54 7.87
CA PRO A 471 -19.81 10.83 7.87
C PRO A 471 -18.92 11.12 6.65
N VAL A 472 -19.48 11.22 5.44
CA VAL A 472 -18.71 11.54 4.23
C VAL A 472 -18.21 12.99 4.24
N SER A 473 -19.04 13.93 4.70
CA SER A 473 -18.67 15.35 4.87
C SER A 473 -17.58 15.51 5.93
N ASP A 474 -17.75 14.90 7.10
CA ASP A 474 -16.76 14.87 8.19
C ASP A 474 -15.41 14.29 7.71
N TYR A 475 -15.46 13.25 6.87
CA TYR A 475 -14.28 12.64 6.28
C TYR A 475 -13.58 13.59 5.28
N LEU A 476 -14.34 14.16 4.33
CA LEU A 476 -13.82 15.13 3.34
C LEU A 476 -13.18 16.35 4.01
N SER A 477 -13.83 16.89 5.04
CA SER A 477 -13.33 18.06 5.78
C SER A 477 -11.95 17.80 6.37
N ARG A 478 -11.70 16.59 6.90
CA ARG A 478 -10.37 16.21 7.40
C ARG A 478 -9.37 15.99 6.27
N ARG A 479 -9.77 15.27 5.22
CA ARG A 479 -8.87 14.90 4.10
C ARG A 479 -8.39 16.08 3.29
N LEU A 480 -9.24 17.08 3.08
CA LEU A 480 -8.93 18.26 2.27
C LEU A 480 -8.22 19.36 3.06
N ARG A 481 -8.08 19.22 4.39
CA ARG A 481 -7.48 20.26 5.23
C ARG A 481 -6.02 20.52 4.85
N ASP A 482 -5.21 19.48 4.82
CA ASP A 482 -3.77 19.59 4.55
C ASP A 482 -3.50 20.06 3.11
N PRO A 483 -4.14 19.50 2.06
CA PRO A 483 -3.94 19.99 0.69
C PRO A 483 -4.28 21.47 0.49
N LEU A 484 -5.30 21.98 1.18
CA LEU A 484 -5.74 23.38 1.04
C LEU A 484 -5.03 24.34 2.01
N ARG A 485 -4.22 23.85 2.96
CA ARG A 485 -3.57 24.68 3.99
C ARG A 485 -2.67 25.78 3.43
N ILE A 486 -2.05 25.57 2.28
CA ILE A 486 -1.20 26.59 1.63
C ILE A 486 -2.03 27.79 1.14
N LEU A 487 -3.27 27.55 0.69
CA LEU A 487 -4.16 28.58 0.17
C LEU A 487 -5.05 29.18 1.27
N ILE A 488 -5.41 28.38 2.27
CA ILE A 488 -6.28 28.74 3.39
C ILE A 488 -5.55 28.32 4.69
N PRO A 489 -4.63 29.16 5.20
CA PRO A 489 -3.79 28.82 6.35
C PRO A 489 -4.58 28.71 7.65
N ASP A 490 -5.60 29.54 7.83
CA ASP A 490 -6.41 29.57 9.05
C ASP A 490 -7.44 28.44 9.08
N ASP A 491 -7.46 27.68 10.19
CA ASP A 491 -8.36 26.54 10.36
C ASP A 491 -9.83 26.99 10.48
N THR A 492 -10.10 28.12 11.12
CA THR A 492 -11.47 28.65 11.26
C THR A 492 -12.03 29.09 9.91
N GLN A 493 -11.23 29.77 9.09
CA GLN A 493 -11.58 30.17 7.74
C GLN A 493 -11.83 28.94 6.84
N TYR A 494 -10.98 27.91 6.96
CA TYR A 494 -11.19 26.65 6.24
C TYR A 494 -12.52 25.98 6.60
N GLU A 495 -12.82 25.86 7.89
CA GLU A 495 -14.08 25.25 8.35
C GLU A 495 -15.30 26.03 7.89
N ARG A 496 -15.25 27.37 7.94
CA ARG A 496 -16.33 28.24 7.42
C ARG A 496 -16.51 28.08 5.92
N ALA A 497 -15.42 28.15 5.15
CA ALA A 497 -15.46 27.99 3.70
C ALA A 497 -15.96 26.60 3.27
N PHE A 498 -15.64 25.56 4.05
CA PHE A 498 -16.17 24.22 3.84
C PHE A 498 -17.69 24.19 4.01
N ASP A 499 -18.20 24.70 5.14
CA ASP A 499 -19.65 24.76 5.42
C ASP A 499 -20.40 25.62 4.38
N ASP A 500 -19.83 26.77 3.99
CA ASP A 500 -20.39 27.67 2.97
C ASP A 500 -20.41 27.01 1.58
N PHE A 501 -19.35 26.30 1.21
CA PHE A 501 -19.32 25.56 -0.04
C PHE A 501 -20.36 24.43 -0.05
N GLU A 502 -20.49 23.65 1.03
CA GLU A 502 -21.51 22.59 1.07
C GLU A 502 -22.93 23.13 0.93
N TYR A 503 -23.21 24.28 1.56
CA TYR A 503 -24.48 24.98 1.39
C TYR A 503 -24.67 25.44 -0.07
N LEU A 504 -23.66 26.06 -0.68
CA LEU A 504 -23.71 26.48 -2.09
C LEU A 504 -23.94 25.31 -3.04
N TRP A 505 -23.22 24.21 -2.85
CA TRP A 505 -23.33 23.02 -3.68
C TRP A 505 -24.70 22.34 -3.54
N CYS A 506 -25.30 22.40 -2.35
CA CYS A 506 -26.69 22.00 -2.11
C CYS A 506 -27.67 22.85 -2.93
N LEU A 507 -27.52 24.18 -2.93
CA LEU A 507 -28.37 25.05 -3.75
C LEU A 507 -28.19 24.78 -5.25
N LEU A 508 -26.94 24.57 -5.71
CA LEU A 508 -26.66 24.23 -7.10
C LEU A 508 -27.25 22.88 -7.52
N HIS A 509 -27.33 21.91 -6.61
CA HIS A 509 -28.05 20.67 -6.84
C HIS A 509 -29.54 20.93 -7.08
N VAL A 510 -30.17 21.71 -6.18
CA VAL A 510 -31.61 22.03 -6.29
C VAL A 510 -31.90 22.83 -7.57
N ASP A 511 -31.06 23.81 -7.90
CA ASP A 511 -31.13 24.57 -9.16
C ASP A 511 -31.07 23.63 -10.38
N ALA A 512 -30.08 22.74 -10.43
CA ALA A 512 -29.93 21.80 -11.54
C ALA A 512 -31.10 20.82 -11.66
N GLU A 513 -31.65 20.35 -10.54
CA GLU A 513 -32.81 19.45 -10.51
C GLU A 513 -34.10 20.16 -10.97
N LYS A 514 -34.28 21.43 -10.62
CA LYS A 514 -35.38 22.27 -11.14
C LYS A 514 -35.29 22.47 -12.65
N GLU A 515 -34.09 22.72 -13.17
CA GLU A 515 -33.86 22.87 -14.61
C GLU A 515 -34.13 21.57 -15.39
N LEU A 516 -34.01 20.41 -14.74
CA LEU A 516 -34.44 19.11 -15.28
C LEU A 516 -35.95 18.88 -15.17
N GLY A 517 -36.72 19.84 -14.64
CA GLY A 517 -38.17 19.77 -14.50
C GLY A 517 -38.67 18.88 -13.36
N ARG A 518 -37.82 18.59 -12.35
CA ARG A 518 -38.24 17.76 -11.19
C ARG A 518 -39.01 18.60 -10.17
N SER A 519 -40.08 18.03 -9.61
CA SER A 519 -40.99 18.73 -8.68
C SER A 519 -40.81 18.36 -7.20
N ASP A 520 -40.30 17.15 -6.89
CA ASP A 520 -39.94 16.77 -5.53
C ASP A 520 -38.43 16.50 -5.46
N ILE A 521 -37.68 17.55 -5.14
CA ILE A 521 -36.22 17.53 -5.21
C ILE A 521 -35.66 17.11 -3.85
N TRP A 522 -34.97 15.99 -3.81
CA TRP A 522 -34.23 15.61 -2.61
C TRP A 522 -33.06 16.57 -2.38
N THR A 523 -32.87 17.05 -1.15
CA THR A 523 -31.88 18.10 -0.85
C THR A 523 -30.64 17.50 -0.17
N PRO A 524 -29.48 17.43 -0.84
CA PRO A 524 -28.24 17.01 -0.19
C PRO A 524 -27.86 17.98 0.91
N TYR A 525 -27.33 17.45 2.00
CA TYR A 525 -26.86 18.23 3.14
C TYR A 525 -25.46 17.76 3.57
N GLY A 526 -24.79 18.60 4.34
CA GLY A 526 -23.45 18.35 4.85
C GLY A 526 -23.34 18.77 6.31
N ALA A 527 -22.12 18.88 6.82
CA ALA A 527 -21.86 19.22 8.22
C ALA A 527 -22.45 20.59 8.61
N PHE A 528 -22.66 21.46 7.61
CA PHE A 528 -23.27 22.77 7.83
C PHE A 528 -24.67 22.72 8.45
N ILE A 529 -25.37 21.58 8.43
CA ILE A 529 -26.75 21.42 8.92
C ILE A 529 -26.85 21.21 10.45
N TRP A 530 -25.74 20.96 11.13
CA TRP A 530 -25.74 20.72 12.59
C TRP A 530 -24.67 21.52 13.34
N LYS A 531 -23.68 22.11 12.66
CA LYS A 531 -22.64 22.99 13.24
C LYS A 531 -23.13 24.40 13.64
N HIS A 532 -24.42 24.55 13.94
CA HIS A 532 -25.15 25.84 14.03
C HIS A 532 -24.70 26.86 15.09
N LYS A 533 -23.80 26.53 16.01
CA LYS A 533 -23.76 27.24 17.30
C LYS A 533 -23.22 28.67 17.28
N GLU A 534 -22.44 29.10 16.28
CA GLU A 534 -21.88 30.46 16.23
C GLU A 534 -21.67 30.93 14.78
N ARG A 535 -22.74 31.27 14.05
CA ARG A 535 -22.62 31.80 12.68
C ARG A 535 -22.86 33.30 12.65
N ASP A 536 -21.87 34.02 12.14
CA ASP A 536 -21.81 35.49 12.03
C ASP A 536 -22.59 36.01 10.80
N VAL A 537 -22.62 37.34 10.63
CA VAL A 537 -23.28 38.02 9.50
C VAL A 537 -22.76 37.61 8.12
N ASP A 538 -21.54 37.10 8.06
CA ASP A 538 -20.84 36.75 6.82
C ASP A 538 -21.18 35.35 6.27
N TRP A 539 -22.08 34.58 6.92
CA TRP A 539 -22.47 33.25 6.45
C TRP A 539 -23.15 33.28 5.08
N LEU A 540 -22.77 32.38 4.15
CA LEU A 540 -23.18 32.43 2.75
C LEU A 540 -24.71 32.37 2.55
N ALA A 541 -25.44 31.65 3.39
CA ALA A 541 -26.90 31.62 3.28
C ALA A 541 -27.55 32.96 3.66
N MET A 542 -26.98 33.70 4.60
CA MET A 542 -27.48 35.04 4.89
C MET A 542 -27.11 36.02 3.78
N GLN A 543 -25.93 35.88 3.17
CA GLN A 543 -25.58 36.62 1.98
C GLN A 543 -26.56 36.34 0.82
N ALA A 544 -26.95 35.08 0.60
CA ALA A 544 -27.93 34.71 -0.43
C ALA A 544 -29.30 35.37 -0.19
N ARG A 545 -29.80 35.34 1.05
CA ARG A 545 -31.06 36.03 1.42
C ARG A 545 -30.95 37.54 1.25
N ASN A 546 -29.83 38.13 1.65
CA ASN A 546 -29.58 39.56 1.50
C ASN A 546 -29.50 39.96 0.01
N ALA A 547 -28.90 39.12 -0.83
CA ALA A 547 -28.81 39.36 -2.27
C ALA A 547 -30.20 39.42 -2.90
N ILE A 548 -31.11 38.52 -2.53
CA ILE A 548 -32.52 38.57 -2.98
C ILE A 548 -33.22 39.80 -2.41
N GLY A 549 -33.16 40.01 -1.09
CA GLY A 549 -33.87 41.10 -0.41
C GLY A 549 -33.44 42.49 -0.88
N LYS A 550 -32.18 42.65 -1.30
CA LYS A 550 -31.63 43.89 -1.85
C LYS A 550 -31.59 43.94 -3.38
N SER A 551 -32.04 42.89 -4.06
CA SER A 551 -31.90 42.73 -5.51
C SER A 551 -30.46 42.92 -6.03
N ASP A 552 -29.48 42.43 -5.26
CA ASP A 552 -28.06 42.60 -5.51
C ASP A 552 -27.52 41.50 -6.45
N LYS A 553 -27.38 41.86 -7.73
CA LYS A 553 -26.77 40.98 -8.75
C LYS A 553 -25.24 40.92 -8.67
N SER A 554 -24.62 41.73 -7.81
CA SER A 554 -23.17 41.74 -7.61
C SER A 554 -22.70 40.70 -6.59
N TRP A 555 -23.62 39.97 -5.94
CA TRP A 555 -23.27 38.86 -5.05
C TRP A 555 -22.33 37.88 -5.77
N PRO A 556 -21.12 37.61 -5.26
CA PRO A 556 -20.06 36.95 -6.02
C PRO A 556 -20.44 35.62 -6.71
N PRO A 557 -21.23 34.70 -6.09
CA PRO A 557 -21.75 33.51 -6.78
C PRO A 557 -22.56 33.83 -8.04
N LEU A 558 -23.48 34.80 -7.99
CA LEU A 558 -24.30 35.21 -9.14
C LEU A 558 -23.45 35.91 -10.20
N GLY A 559 -22.57 36.83 -9.78
CA GLY A 559 -21.63 37.52 -10.68
C GLY A 559 -20.68 36.56 -11.40
N GLY A 560 -20.34 35.44 -10.76
CA GLY A 560 -19.56 34.33 -11.34
C GLY A 560 -20.34 33.41 -12.29
N GLY A 561 -21.64 33.67 -12.52
CA GLY A 561 -22.49 32.91 -13.45
C GLY A 561 -23.24 31.72 -12.82
N LEU A 562 -23.13 31.49 -11.52
CA LEU A 562 -23.93 30.47 -10.83
C LEU A 562 -25.42 30.84 -10.86
N PHE A 563 -26.30 29.85 -10.83
CA PHE A 563 -27.75 30.04 -11.00
C PHE A 563 -28.12 30.77 -12.30
N GLY A 564 -27.27 30.67 -13.32
CA GLY A 564 -27.40 31.43 -14.57
C GLY A 564 -27.32 32.95 -14.41
N GLY A 565 -26.80 33.46 -13.28
CA GLY A 565 -26.78 34.88 -12.94
C GLY A 565 -28.17 35.47 -12.64
N SER A 566 -29.17 34.63 -12.36
CA SER A 566 -30.56 35.06 -12.09
C SER A 566 -30.89 35.03 -10.60
N LEU A 567 -31.33 36.18 -10.09
CA LEU A 567 -31.87 36.31 -8.73
C LEU A 567 -33.19 35.54 -8.60
N GLU A 568 -33.99 35.48 -9.66
CA GLU A 568 -35.25 34.76 -9.71
C GLU A 568 -35.01 33.25 -9.55
N ARG A 569 -34.00 32.70 -10.24
CA ARG A 569 -33.58 31.30 -10.05
C ARG A 569 -33.12 31.04 -8.62
N LEU A 570 -32.25 31.90 -8.08
CA LEU A 570 -31.78 31.78 -6.71
C LEU A 570 -32.95 31.80 -5.70
N SER A 571 -33.91 32.71 -5.88
CA SER A 571 -35.11 32.79 -5.04
C SER A 571 -35.92 31.49 -5.06
N ALA A 572 -36.21 30.98 -6.27
CA ALA A 572 -36.93 29.72 -6.42
C ALA A 572 -36.19 28.53 -5.79
N VAL A 573 -34.85 28.52 -5.83
CA VAL A 573 -34.02 27.49 -5.21
C VAL A 573 -34.08 27.56 -3.69
N LEU A 574 -34.01 28.77 -3.10
CA LEU A 574 -34.12 28.93 -1.64
C LEU A 574 -35.50 28.52 -1.12
N GLU A 575 -36.58 28.88 -1.83
CA GLU A 575 -37.95 28.50 -1.47
C GLU A 575 -38.12 26.97 -1.37
N GLU A 576 -37.41 26.22 -2.20
CA GLU A 576 -37.42 24.75 -2.20
C GLU A 576 -36.49 24.15 -1.14
N ALA A 577 -35.27 24.66 -1.04
CA ALA A 577 -34.22 24.05 -0.21
C ALA A 577 -34.37 24.36 1.28
N GLU A 578 -34.71 25.60 1.64
CA GLU A 578 -34.68 26.04 3.05
C GLU A 578 -35.64 25.29 3.97
N PRO A 579 -36.92 25.04 3.59
CA PRO A 579 -37.83 24.28 4.44
C PRO A 579 -37.33 22.85 4.69
N LYS A 580 -36.77 22.20 3.66
CA LYS A 580 -36.21 20.84 3.74
C LYS A 580 -34.97 20.80 4.64
N LEU A 581 -34.04 21.74 4.46
CA LEU A 581 -32.86 21.88 5.31
C LEU A 581 -33.25 22.15 6.78
N LYS A 582 -34.21 23.03 7.02
CA LYS A 582 -34.71 23.30 8.38
C LYS A 582 -35.26 22.04 9.04
N SER A 583 -36.10 21.27 8.33
CA SER A 583 -36.64 20.00 8.83
C SER A 583 -35.54 18.97 9.13
N ILE A 584 -34.49 18.90 8.31
CA ILE A 584 -33.36 17.99 8.54
C ILE A 584 -32.57 18.42 9.78
N SER A 585 -32.24 19.71 9.91
CA SER A 585 -31.57 20.26 11.09
C SER A 585 -32.34 19.96 12.38
N GLU A 586 -33.66 20.14 12.37
CA GLU A 586 -34.52 19.86 13.54
C GLU A 586 -34.49 18.38 13.96
N LYS A 587 -34.38 17.44 13.01
CA LYS A 587 -34.27 16.00 13.29
C LYS A 587 -32.89 15.56 13.81
N MET A 588 -31.87 16.40 13.65
CA MET A 588 -30.50 16.11 14.10
C MET A 588 -30.16 16.73 15.47
N ARG A 589 -31.04 17.59 15.98
CA ARG A 589 -31.03 18.07 17.37
C ARG A 589 -31.67 17.04 18.27
#